data_AF-A0A964V6L8-F1
#
_entry.id   AF-A0A964V6L8-F1
#
_cell.length_a   1.000
_cell.length_b   1.000
_cell.length_c   1.000
_cell.angle_alpha   90.00
_cell.angle_beta   90.00
_cell.angle_gamma   90.00
#
_symmetry.space_group_name_H-M   'P 1'
#
loop_
_entity.id
_entity.type
_entity.pdbx_description
1 polymer ?
#
loop_
_entity_poly.entity_id
_entity_poly.type
_entity_poly.pdbx_seq_one_letter_code
_entity_poly.pdbx_strand_id
1 'polypeptide(L)'
;MEHVTIDTLARLVDEAPRPEEAKHLAACEACSAELAALKAQTESLAALPEILPPLGDWDVLEAQLRSEGLVRDPGLFQTLGLARTPAWMPAAAAVVLFLGGTAFGVGVASRPSGVEAPFSPVAAFSVEDAASVVRAAEQQYVSAVSRYRELMDQQGGDAPQVDPVSRYAALEHLVSVSQAAVRQAPGDPFLNGFLASALAERDVAARQVSVSRDNWF
;
A
#
# COMPACT_ATOMS: atom_id res chain seq x y z
N MET A 1 23.81 21.36 40.61
CA MET A 1 22.39 21.57 40.25
C MET A 1 21.99 20.39 39.42
N GLU A 2 20.87 19.77 39.76
CA GLU A 2 20.38 18.58 39.05
C GLU A 2 19.70 19.02 37.74
N HIS A 3 20.04 18.37 36.64
CA HIS A 3 19.48 18.65 35.32
C HIS A 3 18.09 18.01 35.18
N VAL A 4 17.29 18.52 34.23
CA VAL A 4 16.02 17.91 33.87
C VAL A 4 16.28 16.57 33.17
N THR A 5 15.46 15.56 33.45
CA THR A 5 15.63 14.24 32.81
C THR A 5 15.30 14.31 31.32
N ILE A 6 15.94 13.42 30.54
CA ILE A 6 15.70 13.33 29.09
C ILE A 6 14.23 13.07 28.76
N ASP A 7 13.53 12.24 29.55
CA ASP A 7 12.10 11.97 29.36
C ASP A 7 11.25 13.23 29.53
N THR A 8 11.62 14.09 30.47
CA THR A 8 10.93 15.37 30.69
C THR A 8 11.23 16.33 29.54
N LEU A 9 12.48 16.41 29.06
CA LEU A 9 12.83 17.22 27.89
C LEU A 9 12.09 16.75 26.63
N ALA A 10 11.96 15.44 26.43
CA ALA A 10 11.20 14.86 25.32
C ALA A 10 9.71 15.25 25.39
N ARG A 11 9.08 15.17 26.58
CA ARG A 11 7.69 15.64 26.78
C ARG A 11 7.52 17.12 26.43
N LEU A 12 8.50 17.95 26.76
CA LEU A 12 8.47 19.40 26.52
C LEU A 12 8.68 19.81 25.05
N VAL A 13 8.96 18.85 24.16
CA VAL A 13 8.92 19.08 22.72
C VAL A 13 7.50 19.45 22.29
N ASP A 14 6.52 18.67 22.75
CA ASP A 14 5.11 18.78 22.35
C ASP A 14 4.22 19.50 23.38
N GLU A 15 4.62 19.51 24.65
CA GLU A 15 3.84 20.09 25.75
C GLU A 15 4.42 21.40 26.29
N ALA A 16 3.56 22.25 26.85
CA ALA A 16 3.98 23.46 27.53
C ALA A 16 4.69 23.14 28.87
N PRO A 17 5.81 23.84 29.19
CA PRO A 17 6.52 23.63 30.45
C PRO A 17 5.72 24.10 31.65
N ARG A 18 5.81 23.35 32.75
CA ARG A 18 5.30 23.79 34.05
C ARG A 18 6.12 24.99 34.55
N PRO A 19 5.58 25.82 35.45
CA PRO A 19 6.25 27.04 35.90
C PRO A 19 7.66 26.80 36.49
N GLU A 20 7.88 25.67 37.16
CA GLU A 20 9.19 25.31 37.72
C GLU A 20 10.20 24.87 36.64
N GLU A 21 9.73 24.13 35.64
CA GLU A 21 10.53 23.71 34.47
C GLU A 21 10.93 24.93 33.63
N ALA A 22 10.01 25.87 33.42
CA ALA A 22 10.27 27.11 32.71
C ALA A 22 11.34 27.96 33.43
N LYS A 23 11.29 28.05 34.77
CA LYS A 23 12.32 28.72 35.56
C LYS A 23 13.69 28.03 35.42
N HIS A 24 13.70 26.70 35.43
CA HIS A 24 14.95 25.95 35.23
C HIS A 24 15.53 26.17 33.83
N LEU A 25 14.71 26.06 32.78
CA LEU A 25 15.14 26.27 31.38
C LEU A 25 15.65 27.70 31.13
N ALA A 26 15.10 28.70 31.83
CA ALA A 26 15.61 30.07 31.76
C ALA A 26 16.98 30.24 32.45
N ALA A 27 17.32 29.37 33.41
CA ALA A 27 18.55 29.45 34.20
C ALA A 27 19.64 28.47 33.75
N CYS A 28 19.30 27.40 33.02
CA CYS A 28 20.21 26.34 32.62
C CYS A 28 20.35 26.26 31.09
N GLU A 29 21.49 26.74 30.58
CA GLU A 29 21.82 26.73 29.14
C GLU A 29 21.90 25.32 28.56
N ALA A 30 22.43 24.35 29.31
CA ALA A 30 22.52 22.97 28.83
C ALA A 30 21.15 22.36 28.52
N CYS A 31 20.20 22.49 29.46
CA CYS A 31 18.85 21.94 29.29
C CYS A 31 18.06 22.69 28.19
N SER A 32 18.24 24.00 28.04
CA SER A 32 17.56 24.77 26.99
C SER A 32 18.13 24.48 25.59
N ALA A 33 19.45 24.31 25.48
CA ALA A 33 20.11 23.88 24.24
C ALA A 33 19.67 22.47 23.82
N GLU A 34 19.58 21.54 24.77
CA GLU A 34 19.14 20.17 24.50
C GLU A 34 17.67 20.11 24.05
N LEU A 35 16.79 20.86 24.71
CA LEU A 35 15.39 20.99 24.28
C LEU A 35 15.28 21.60 22.87
N ALA A 36 16.07 22.63 22.57
CA ALA A 36 16.09 23.24 21.23
C ALA A 36 16.57 22.24 20.17
N ALA A 37 17.58 21.42 20.47
CA ALA A 37 18.05 20.38 19.58
C ALA A 37 17.00 19.30 19.31
N LEU A 38 16.26 18.86 20.34
CA LEU A 38 15.15 17.90 20.17
C LEU A 38 14.01 18.47 19.32
N LYS A 39 13.67 19.75 19.51
CA LYS A 39 12.65 20.44 18.69
C LYS A 39 13.07 20.53 17.23
N ALA A 40 14.32 20.93 16.96
CA ALA A 40 14.85 21.00 15.60
C ALA A 40 14.87 19.62 14.91
N GLN A 41 15.22 18.55 15.63
CA GLN A 41 15.15 17.19 15.10
C GLN A 41 13.71 16.80 14.74
N THR A 42 12.76 17.08 15.63
CA THR A 42 11.34 16.79 15.40
C THR A 42 10.80 17.53 14.18
N GLU A 43 11.16 18.80 14.02
CA GLU A 43 10.80 19.61 12.85
C GLU A 43 11.40 19.05 11.55
N SER A 44 12.67 18.63 11.57
CA SER A 44 13.30 18.01 10.40
C SER A 44 12.68 16.66 10.01
N LEU A 45 12.24 15.87 10.99
CA LEU A 45 11.49 14.63 10.76
C LEU A 45 10.09 14.91 10.22
N ALA A 46 9.41 15.94 10.72
CA ALA A 46 8.10 16.36 10.24
C ALA A 46 8.13 16.89 8.80
N ALA A 47 9.28 17.39 8.33
CA ALA A 47 9.47 17.85 6.97
C ALA A 47 9.70 16.71 5.95
N LEU A 48 9.81 15.46 6.40
CA LEU A 48 9.93 14.31 5.50
C LEU A 48 8.62 14.11 4.69
N PRO A 49 8.71 13.55 3.48
CA PRO A 49 7.53 13.24 2.67
C PRO A 49 6.54 12.38 3.46
N GLU A 50 5.26 12.76 3.40
CA GLU A 50 4.19 12.01 4.03
C GLU A 50 4.06 10.63 3.38
N ILE A 51 4.36 9.59 4.14
CA ILE A 51 4.15 8.21 3.72
C ILE A 51 2.65 7.95 3.87
N LEU A 52 1.91 8.08 2.77
CA LEU A 52 0.50 7.74 2.76
C LEU A 52 0.36 6.23 3.04
N PRO A 53 -0.49 5.83 3.99
CA PRO A 53 -0.82 4.42 4.16
C PRO A 53 -1.42 3.88 2.85
N PRO A 54 -1.27 2.57 2.59
CA PRO A 54 -1.88 1.95 1.41
C PRO A 54 -3.37 2.31 1.33
N LEU A 55 -3.77 2.83 0.17
CA LEU A 55 -5.14 3.24 -0.10
C LEU A 55 -6.06 2.02 0.03
N GLY A 56 -6.89 1.97 1.08
CA GLY A 56 -7.90 0.93 1.27
C GLY A 56 -8.03 0.37 2.68
N ASP A 57 -7.09 0.63 3.58
CA ASP A 57 -7.04 -0.07 4.88
C ASP A 57 -7.80 0.64 6.02
N TRP A 58 -8.38 1.81 5.78
CA TRP A 58 -9.13 2.54 6.81
C TRP A 58 -10.41 1.82 7.23
N ASP A 59 -11.12 1.19 6.30
CA ASP A 59 -12.35 0.43 6.60
C ASP A 59 -12.05 -0.83 7.41
N VAL A 60 -10.90 -1.47 7.12
CA VAL A 60 -10.41 -2.64 7.87
C VAL A 60 -10.01 -2.24 9.28
N LEU A 61 -9.27 -1.13 9.42
CA LEU A 61 -8.89 -0.59 10.72
C LEU A 61 -10.11 -0.19 11.54
N GLU A 62 -11.08 0.47 10.92
CA GLU A 62 -12.33 0.86 11.58
C GLU A 62 -13.13 -0.36 12.04
N ALA A 63 -13.23 -1.40 11.21
CA ALA A 63 -13.87 -2.67 11.59
C ALA A 63 -13.17 -3.34 12.78
N GLN A 64 -11.83 -3.34 12.79
CA GLN A 64 -11.04 -3.88 13.89
C GLN A 64 -11.26 -3.08 15.18
N LEU A 65 -11.20 -1.74 15.11
CA LEU A 65 -11.44 -0.85 16.26
C LEU A 65 -12.87 -0.95 16.81
N ARG A 66 -13.86 -1.18 15.95
CA ARG A 66 -15.23 -1.51 16.37
C ARG A 66 -15.29 -2.86 17.09
N SER A 67 -14.59 -3.88 16.58
CA SER A 67 -14.54 -5.20 17.20
C SER A 67 -13.88 -5.17 18.59
N GLU A 68 -12.91 -4.29 18.79
CA GLU A 68 -12.23 -4.05 20.06
C GLU A 68 -13.03 -3.11 21.00
N GLY A 69 -14.17 -2.58 20.54
CA GLY A 69 -15.04 -1.70 21.32
C GLY A 69 -14.48 -0.30 21.56
N LEU A 70 -13.43 0.08 20.84
CA LEU A 70 -12.80 1.40 20.93
C LEU A 70 -13.60 2.47 20.18
N VAL A 71 -14.36 2.05 19.16
CA VAL A 71 -15.30 2.90 18.41
C VAL A 71 -16.74 2.50 18.75
N ARG A 72 -17.53 3.47 19.23
CA ARG A 72 -18.97 3.26 19.46
C ARG A 72 -19.73 3.41 18.14
N ASP A 73 -20.40 2.35 17.71
CA ASP A 73 -21.37 2.43 16.61
C ASP A 73 -22.73 2.93 17.15
N PRO A 74 -23.27 4.06 16.63
CA PRO A 74 -24.70 4.31 16.75
C PRO A 74 -25.40 3.30 15.84
N GLY A 75 -25.93 2.23 16.41
CA GLY A 75 -26.46 1.10 15.64
C GLY A 75 -27.41 1.54 14.51
N LEU A 76 -27.33 0.86 13.36
CA LEU A 76 -28.09 1.13 12.13
C LEU A 76 -29.60 1.35 12.35
N PHE A 77 -30.19 0.72 13.37
CA PHE A 77 -31.60 0.89 13.72
C PHE A 77 -31.95 2.29 14.24
N GLN A 78 -30.98 3.01 14.79
CA GLN A 78 -31.14 4.36 15.33
C GLN A 78 -30.95 5.42 14.23
N THR A 79 -30.09 5.18 13.25
CA THR A 79 -29.84 6.09 12.12
C THR A 79 -30.91 5.98 11.02
N LEU A 80 -31.49 4.79 10.80
CA LEU A 80 -32.53 4.57 9.79
C LEU A 80 -33.97 4.85 10.28
N GLY A 81 -34.16 5.23 11.55
CA GLY A 81 -35.51 5.51 12.09
C GLY A 81 -36.48 4.31 12.06
N LEU A 82 -35.96 3.09 11.84
CA LEU A 82 -36.74 1.86 11.65
C LEU A 82 -37.29 1.29 12.97
N ALA A 83 -37.05 1.94 14.11
CA ALA A 83 -37.64 1.55 15.39
C ALA A 83 -39.19 1.67 15.41
N ARG A 84 -39.81 2.28 14.39
CA ARG A 84 -41.27 2.31 14.20
C ARG A 84 -41.66 2.16 12.73
N THR A 85 -41.74 0.94 12.23
CA THR A 85 -42.45 0.66 10.96
C THR A 85 -43.82 0.02 11.24
N PRO A 86 -44.92 0.53 10.64
CA PRO A 86 -46.25 -0.05 10.81
C PRO A 86 -46.39 -1.38 10.04
N ALA A 87 -47.10 -2.33 10.65
CA ALA A 87 -47.10 -3.77 10.34
C ALA A 87 -47.58 -4.23 8.93
N TRP A 88 -47.93 -3.31 8.02
CA TRP A 88 -48.54 -3.65 6.72
C TRP A 88 -47.57 -3.54 5.52
N MET A 89 -46.32 -3.09 5.74
CA MET A 89 -45.32 -2.91 4.69
C MET A 89 -44.68 -4.20 4.08
N PRO A 90 -44.62 -5.38 4.75
CA PRO A 90 -43.91 -6.54 4.18
C PRO A 90 -44.63 -7.20 2.98
N ALA A 91 -45.93 -6.95 2.78
CA ALA A 91 -46.68 -7.56 1.68
C ALA A 91 -46.39 -6.94 0.30
N ALA A 92 -46.05 -5.66 0.24
CA ALA A 92 -45.79 -4.96 -1.02
C ALA A 92 -44.42 -5.31 -1.65
N ALA A 93 -43.41 -5.55 -0.82
CA ALA A 93 -42.05 -5.86 -1.27
C ALA A 93 -41.95 -7.25 -1.96
N ALA A 94 -42.73 -8.23 -1.49
CA ALA A 94 -42.74 -9.58 -2.06
C ALA A 94 -43.28 -9.62 -3.51
N VAL A 95 -44.26 -8.79 -3.84
CA VAL A 95 -44.87 -8.73 -5.18
C VAL A 95 -43.93 -8.09 -6.20
N VAL A 96 -43.19 -7.06 -5.80
CA VAL A 96 -42.23 -6.36 -6.68
C VAL A 96 -41.02 -7.23 -7.02
N LEU A 97 -40.49 -7.98 -6.03
CA LEU A 97 -39.35 -8.89 -6.25
C LEU A 97 -39.72 -10.09 -7.13
N PHE A 98 -40.95 -10.60 -7.04
CA PHE A 98 -41.40 -11.73 -7.85
C PHE A 98 -41.62 -11.34 -9.33
N LEU A 99 -42.09 -10.12 -9.59
CA LEU A 99 -42.30 -9.61 -10.96
C LEU A 99 -41.00 -9.14 -11.65
N GLY A 100 -39.98 -8.73 -10.90
CA GLY A 100 -38.70 -8.28 -11.46
C GLY A 100 -37.77 -9.41 -11.96
N GLY A 101 -37.94 -10.63 -11.46
CA GLY A 101 -37.00 -11.74 -11.71
C GLY A 101 -37.11 -12.42 -13.08
N THR A 102 -38.20 -12.24 -13.83
CA THR A 102 -38.44 -13.00 -15.08
C THR A 102 -37.91 -12.33 -16.34
N ALA A 103 -37.54 -11.04 -16.30
CA ALA A 103 -37.13 -10.29 -17.50
C ALA A 103 -35.63 -10.38 -17.83
N PHE A 104 -34.76 -10.75 -16.89
CA PHE A 104 -33.30 -10.72 -17.10
C PHE A 104 -32.68 -12.04 -17.61
N GLY A 105 -33.42 -13.16 -17.58
CA GLY A 105 -32.86 -14.50 -17.88
C GLY A 105 -32.70 -14.87 -19.36
N VAL A 106 -33.36 -14.16 -20.29
CA VAL A 106 -33.45 -14.60 -21.71
C VAL A 106 -32.54 -13.80 -22.66
N GLY A 107 -31.93 -12.70 -22.19
CA GLY A 107 -31.14 -11.79 -23.04
C GLY A 107 -29.66 -12.13 -23.25
N VAL A 108 -29.09 -13.09 -22.49
CA VAL A 108 -27.64 -13.37 -22.51
C VAL A 108 -27.25 -14.49 -23.49
N ALA A 109 -28.21 -15.26 -24.02
CA ALA A 109 -27.90 -16.44 -24.84
C ALA A 109 -27.65 -16.17 -26.33
N SER A 110 -27.86 -14.95 -26.84
CA SER A 110 -27.81 -14.70 -28.29
C SER A 110 -27.14 -13.36 -28.64
N ARG A 111 -25.81 -13.34 -28.62
CA ARG A 111 -25.02 -12.40 -29.43
C ARG A 111 -23.90 -13.14 -30.16
N PRO A 112 -23.97 -13.28 -31.50
CA PRO A 112 -22.81 -13.64 -32.30
C PRO A 112 -21.99 -12.36 -32.53
N SER A 113 -20.98 -12.12 -31.69
CA SER A 113 -20.00 -11.07 -31.94
C SER A 113 -18.94 -11.59 -32.89
N GLY A 114 -19.11 -11.28 -34.18
CA GLY A 114 -18.04 -11.27 -35.17
C GLY A 114 -17.07 -10.13 -34.85
N VAL A 115 -16.16 -10.38 -33.92
CA VAL A 115 -14.93 -9.62 -33.75
C VAL A 115 -13.81 -10.63 -33.89
N GLU A 116 -13.15 -10.58 -35.04
CA GLU A 116 -11.93 -11.34 -35.31
C GLU A 116 -10.86 -10.82 -34.36
N ALA A 117 -10.68 -11.53 -33.24
CA ALA A 117 -9.57 -11.29 -32.33
C ALA A 117 -8.27 -11.71 -33.05
N PRO A 118 -7.19 -10.91 -33.00
CA PRO A 118 -5.91 -11.27 -33.61
C PRO A 118 -5.16 -12.40 -32.86
N PHE A 119 -5.85 -13.06 -31.94
CA PHE A 119 -5.35 -14.20 -31.18
C PHE A 119 -6.26 -15.37 -31.51
N SER A 120 -5.84 -16.19 -32.48
CA SER A 120 -6.39 -17.54 -32.57
C SER A 120 -6.07 -18.24 -31.25
N PRO A 121 -7.06 -18.62 -30.43
CA PRO A 121 -6.79 -19.48 -29.30
C PRO A 121 -6.28 -20.80 -29.88
N VAL A 122 -5.00 -21.11 -29.66
CA VAL A 122 -4.52 -22.46 -29.88
C VAL A 122 -5.30 -23.30 -28.89
N ALA A 123 -6.24 -24.09 -29.38
CA ALA A 123 -7.02 -25.00 -28.55
C ALA A 123 -6.04 -25.97 -27.91
N ALA A 124 -5.77 -25.79 -26.61
CA ALA A 124 -5.02 -26.74 -25.83
C ALA A 124 -5.95 -27.91 -25.51
N PHE A 125 -5.67 -29.08 -26.07
CA PHE A 125 -6.48 -30.29 -25.87
C PHE A 125 -6.06 -31.07 -24.62
N SER A 126 -4.97 -30.65 -23.95
CA SER A 126 -4.44 -31.20 -22.71
C SER A 126 -3.80 -30.11 -21.83
N VAL A 127 -3.55 -30.43 -20.55
CA VAL A 127 -2.87 -29.54 -19.60
C VAL A 127 -1.41 -29.30 -20.05
N GLU A 128 -0.76 -30.33 -20.59
CA GLU A 128 0.60 -30.24 -21.14
C GLU A 128 0.67 -29.31 -22.35
N ASP A 129 -0.32 -29.38 -23.25
CA ASP A 129 -0.43 -28.47 -24.39
C ASP A 129 -0.64 -27.03 -23.90
N ALA A 130 -1.51 -26.81 -22.92
CA ALA A 130 -1.74 -25.49 -22.33
C ALA A 130 -0.46 -24.93 -21.69
N ALA A 131 0.29 -25.75 -20.95
CA ALA A 131 1.56 -25.35 -20.36
C ALA A 131 2.64 -25.01 -21.41
N SER A 132 2.60 -25.65 -22.57
CA SER A 132 3.50 -25.31 -23.69
C SER A 132 3.14 -23.96 -24.34
N VAL A 133 1.84 -23.70 -24.52
CA VAL A 133 1.33 -22.43 -25.07
C VAL A 133 1.65 -21.27 -24.13
N VAL A 134 1.45 -21.43 -22.82
CA VAL A 134 1.80 -20.40 -21.82
C VAL A 134 3.30 -20.08 -21.86
N ARG A 135 4.16 -21.11 -21.88
CA ARG A 135 5.63 -20.90 -21.98
C ARG A 135 6.02 -20.18 -23.27
N ALA A 136 5.41 -20.52 -24.39
CA ALA A 136 5.67 -19.83 -25.66
C ALA A 136 5.21 -18.36 -25.61
N ALA A 137 4.04 -18.09 -25.03
CA ALA A 137 3.52 -16.73 -24.86
C ALA A 137 4.41 -15.90 -23.92
N GLU A 138 4.90 -16.48 -22.83
CA GLU A 138 5.83 -15.83 -21.89
C GLU A 138 7.14 -15.44 -22.60
N GLN A 139 7.74 -16.35 -23.37
CA GLN A 139 8.95 -16.08 -24.14
C GLN A 139 8.73 -14.95 -25.17
N GLN A 140 7.59 -14.97 -25.86
CA GLN A 140 7.20 -13.91 -26.79
C GLN A 140 7.07 -12.56 -26.07
N TYR A 141 6.41 -12.52 -24.92
CA TYR A 141 6.25 -11.31 -24.11
C TYR A 141 7.62 -10.74 -23.69
N VAL A 142 8.49 -11.57 -23.12
CA VAL A 142 9.83 -11.15 -22.69
C VAL A 142 10.63 -10.56 -23.87
N SER A 143 10.58 -11.22 -25.04
CA SER A 143 11.26 -10.74 -26.25
C SER A 143 10.68 -9.42 -26.80
N ALA A 144 9.37 -9.22 -26.64
CA ALA A 144 8.69 -8.00 -27.08
C ALA A 144 9.07 -6.81 -26.19
N VAL A 145 9.12 -7.02 -24.87
CA VAL A 145 9.56 -6.01 -23.90
C VAL A 145 11.02 -5.63 -24.11
N SER A 146 11.91 -6.60 -24.36
CA SER A 146 13.32 -6.30 -24.63
C SER A 146 13.50 -5.48 -25.91
N ARG A 147 12.81 -5.85 -26.99
CA ARG A 147 12.85 -5.11 -28.26
C ARG A 147 12.27 -3.70 -28.11
N TYR A 148 11.19 -3.55 -27.34
CA TYR A 148 10.61 -2.24 -27.05
C TYR A 148 11.62 -1.32 -26.34
N ARG A 149 12.33 -1.84 -25.33
CA ARG A 149 13.37 -1.07 -24.63
C ARG A 149 14.51 -0.65 -25.56
N GLU A 150 14.97 -1.56 -26.43
CA GLU A 150 16.01 -1.26 -27.42
C GLU A 150 15.57 -0.16 -28.40
N LEU A 151 14.32 -0.21 -28.87
CA LEU A 151 13.76 0.84 -29.73
C LEU A 151 13.67 2.20 -29.00
N MET A 152 13.31 2.19 -27.71
CA MET A 152 13.27 3.42 -26.89
C MET A 152 14.67 4.02 -26.70
N ASP A 153 15.68 3.19 -26.47
CA ASP A 153 17.08 3.62 -26.32
C ASP A 153 17.63 4.23 -27.64
N GLN A 154 17.34 3.59 -28.78
CA GLN A 154 17.73 4.07 -30.11
C GLN A 154 17.08 5.40 -30.51
N GLN A 155 15.87 5.69 -30.02
CA GLN A 155 15.17 6.94 -30.32
C GLN A 155 15.74 8.16 -29.57
N GLY A 156 16.71 7.98 -28.66
CA GLY A 156 17.33 9.06 -27.91
C GLY A 156 16.32 9.83 -27.05
N GLY A 157 15.16 9.26 -26.79
CA GLY A 157 14.29 9.75 -25.73
C GLY A 157 14.99 9.44 -24.43
N ASP A 158 15.13 10.42 -23.55
CA ASP A 158 15.40 10.19 -22.13
C ASP A 158 14.33 9.22 -21.62
N ALA A 159 14.59 7.91 -21.74
CA ALA A 159 13.83 6.91 -21.03
C ALA A 159 13.88 7.37 -19.58
N PRO A 160 12.74 7.53 -18.88
CA PRO A 160 12.74 8.05 -17.52
C PRO A 160 13.67 7.16 -16.72
N GLN A 161 14.88 7.67 -16.50
CA GLN A 161 15.95 6.94 -15.87
C GLN A 161 15.46 6.87 -14.43
N VAL A 162 14.90 5.72 -14.06
CA VAL A 162 14.28 5.55 -12.75
C VAL A 162 15.37 5.89 -11.74
N ASP A 163 15.15 6.99 -11.02
CA ASP A 163 16.11 7.48 -10.05
C ASP A 163 16.52 6.32 -9.13
N PRO A 164 17.81 5.98 -9.07
CA PRO A 164 18.29 4.86 -8.27
C PRO A 164 17.84 4.94 -6.81
N VAL A 165 17.72 6.16 -6.26
CA VAL A 165 17.26 6.38 -4.88
C VAL A 165 15.77 6.02 -4.74
N SER A 166 14.94 6.51 -5.65
CA SER A 166 13.51 6.17 -5.71
C SER A 166 13.27 4.67 -5.89
N ARG A 167 14.07 4.00 -6.74
CA ARG A 167 14.00 2.53 -6.91
C ARG A 167 14.36 1.79 -5.63
N TYR A 168 15.43 2.21 -4.94
CA TYR A 168 15.82 1.61 -3.67
C TYR A 168 14.71 1.75 -2.61
N ALA A 169 14.11 2.94 -2.48
CA ALA A 169 13.00 3.18 -1.55
C ALA A 169 11.79 2.27 -1.83
N ALA A 170 11.43 2.09 -3.10
CA ALA A 170 10.35 1.17 -3.49
C ALA A 170 10.68 -0.29 -3.13
N LEU A 171 11.92 -0.73 -3.34
CA LEU A 171 12.36 -2.08 -3.00
C LEU A 171 12.38 -2.34 -1.49
N GLU A 172 12.79 -1.36 -0.68
CA GLU A 172 12.70 -1.43 0.78
C GLU A 172 11.25 -1.60 1.26
N HIS A 173 10.31 -0.89 0.63
CA HIS A 173 8.89 -1.06 0.93
C HIS A 173 8.39 -2.47 0.57
N LEU A 174 8.76 -3.00 -0.60
CA LEU A 174 8.43 -4.36 -1.01
C LEU A 174 9.02 -5.42 -0.06
N VAL A 175 10.25 -5.24 0.40
CA VAL A 175 10.86 -6.12 1.41
C VAL A 175 10.06 -6.10 2.71
N SER A 176 9.68 -4.92 3.21
CA SER A 176 8.88 -4.78 4.43
C SER A 176 7.53 -5.51 4.33
N VAL A 177 6.79 -5.29 3.24
CA VAL A 177 5.50 -5.95 2.99
C VAL A 177 5.67 -7.47 2.86
N SER A 178 6.70 -7.92 2.14
CA SER A 178 6.96 -9.35 1.95
C SER A 178 7.32 -10.06 3.25
N GLN A 179 8.08 -9.40 4.14
CA GLN A 179 8.36 -9.93 5.48
C GLN A 179 7.10 -10.05 6.33
N ALA A 180 6.14 -9.12 6.20
CA ALA A 180 4.84 -9.24 6.85
C ALA A 180 4.04 -10.44 6.29
N ALA A 181 4.04 -10.64 4.98
CA ALA A 181 3.37 -11.77 4.32
C ALA A 181 3.97 -13.13 4.75
N VAL A 182 5.31 -13.24 4.78
CA VAL A 182 5.99 -14.47 5.24
C VAL A 182 5.70 -14.76 6.71
N ARG A 183 5.53 -13.75 7.57
CA ARG A 183 5.11 -13.96 8.98
C ARG A 183 3.71 -14.56 9.10
N GLN A 184 2.81 -14.24 8.17
CA GLN A 184 1.45 -14.81 8.15
C GLN A 184 1.45 -16.25 7.61
N ALA A 185 2.30 -16.55 6.62
CA ALA A 185 2.38 -17.87 5.99
C ALA A 185 3.85 -18.32 5.80
N PRO A 186 4.54 -18.76 6.88
CA PRO A 186 5.97 -19.05 6.84
C PRO A 186 6.33 -20.27 5.97
N GLY A 187 5.38 -21.19 5.79
CA GLY A 187 5.55 -22.40 4.98
C GLY A 187 5.27 -22.22 3.49
N ASP A 188 4.87 -21.02 3.03
CA ASP A 188 4.55 -20.77 1.62
C ASP A 188 5.83 -20.58 0.79
N PRO A 189 6.15 -21.49 -0.17
CA PRO A 189 7.36 -21.37 -0.98
C PRO A 189 7.37 -20.13 -1.88
N PHE A 190 6.21 -19.67 -2.35
CA PHE A 190 6.10 -18.51 -3.23
C PHE A 190 6.46 -17.22 -2.50
N LEU A 191 5.93 -17.01 -1.29
CA LEU A 191 6.23 -15.82 -0.49
C LEU A 191 7.71 -15.77 -0.07
N ASN A 192 8.28 -16.92 0.29
CA ASN A 192 9.71 -17.02 0.59
C ASN A 192 10.58 -16.71 -0.64
N GLY A 193 10.22 -17.23 -1.81
CA GLY A 193 10.90 -16.94 -3.06
C GLY A 193 10.83 -15.45 -3.44
N PHE A 194 9.64 -14.86 -3.32
CA PHE A 194 9.42 -13.44 -3.61
C PHE A 194 10.24 -12.54 -2.68
N LEU A 195 10.26 -12.82 -1.37
CA LEU A 195 11.10 -12.09 -0.42
C LEU A 195 12.59 -12.19 -0.76
N ALA A 196 13.08 -13.38 -1.12
CA ALA A 196 14.47 -13.58 -1.52
C ALA A 196 14.83 -12.77 -2.79
N SER A 197 13.95 -12.76 -3.79
CA SER A 197 14.12 -11.96 -5.00
C SER A 197 14.12 -10.46 -4.70
N ALA A 198 13.19 -9.98 -3.87
CA ALA A 198 13.12 -8.58 -3.47
C ALA A 198 14.38 -8.11 -2.73
N LEU A 199 14.90 -8.93 -1.82
CA LEU A 199 16.16 -8.66 -1.11
C LEU A 199 17.36 -8.57 -2.07
N ALA A 200 17.48 -9.52 -3.01
CA ALA A 200 18.55 -9.51 -4.00
C ALA A 200 18.52 -8.25 -4.88
N GLU A 201 17.33 -7.87 -5.34
CA GLU A 201 17.12 -6.69 -6.16
C GLU A 201 17.44 -5.39 -5.40
N ARG A 202 17.04 -5.32 -4.14
CA ARG A 202 17.38 -4.20 -3.26
C ARG A 202 18.88 -4.05 -3.09
N ASP A 203 19.61 -5.14 -2.86
CA ASP A 203 21.06 -5.10 -2.67
C ASP A 203 21.80 -4.67 -3.95
N VAL A 204 21.24 -4.97 -5.13
CA VAL A 204 21.72 -4.40 -6.42
C VAL A 204 21.46 -2.90 -6.48
N ALA A 205 20.25 -2.44 -6.15
CA ALA A 205 19.89 -1.02 -6.15
C ALA A 205 20.74 -0.20 -5.16
N ALA A 206 21.02 -0.75 -3.97
CA ALA A 206 21.86 -0.11 -2.95
C ALA A 206 23.27 0.20 -3.49
N ARG A 207 23.85 -0.75 -4.24
CA ARG A 207 25.17 -0.57 -4.88
C ARG A 207 25.13 0.47 -6.00
N GLN A 208 24.02 0.57 -6.73
CA GLN A 208 23.86 1.62 -7.74
C GLN A 208 23.79 3.01 -7.10
N VAL A 209 23.05 3.15 -6.00
CA VAL A 209 22.97 4.42 -5.23
C VAL A 209 24.34 4.82 -4.66
N SER A 210 25.12 3.86 -4.14
CA SER A 210 26.47 4.18 -3.63
C SER A 210 27.41 4.67 -4.74
N VAL A 211 27.43 3.99 -5.90
CA VAL A 211 28.26 4.39 -7.05
C VAL A 211 27.84 5.76 -7.61
N SER A 212 26.54 6.05 -7.66
CA SER A 212 26.05 7.37 -8.09
C SER A 212 26.46 8.50 -7.16
N ARG A 213 26.67 8.24 -5.85
CA ARG A 213 27.14 9.24 -4.88
C ARG A 213 28.64 9.52 -4.97
N ASP A 214 29.43 8.52 -5.34
CA ASP A 214 30.89 8.65 -5.48
C ASP A 214 31.32 9.46 -6.72
N ASN A 215 30.41 9.69 -7.68
CA ASN A 215 30.63 10.54 -8.86
C ASN A 215 30.51 12.05 -8.59
N TRP A 216 30.55 12.50 -7.33
CA TRP A 216 30.53 13.93 -6.94
C TRP A 216 31.93 14.53 -6.69
N PHE A 217 32.98 14.02 -7.35
CA PHE A 217 34.32 14.63 -7.32
C PHE A 217 34.74 15.13 -8.70
#